data_AF-A0AAW1YXP1-F1
#
_entry.id   AF-A0AAW1YXP1-F1
#
_cell.length_a   1.000
_cell.length_b   1.000
_cell.length_c   1.000
_cell.angle_alpha   90.00
_cell.angle_beta   90.00
_cell.angle_gamma   90.00
#
_symmetry.space_group_name_H-M   'P 1'
#
loop_
_entity.id
_entity.type
_entity.pdbx_description
1 polymer ?
#
loop_
_entity_poly.entity_id
_entity_poly.type
_entity_poly.pdbx_seq_one_letter_code
_entity_poly.pdbx_strand_id
1 'polypeptide(L)'
;MDACFRRNKWGKWEKNLRSFLRDTLKSDGGAATAFIVTGTVPNANLRIPQREVSDNPERVTVPSHIWTAVCYEHSDDTKSFSFGYIGENKPEGDISLMSVSDLNRQIQNLYRQPSEINIFTVKAEFQTLINLPVNQGVQMISAIQNTYLAVKSTIGSDSIPKKKVKGEMTLKLAFDSMSTYHNVVEDLKVSVGSACLITLVRDVSGVSDAVECLLVPEKQKTAADGSRCLSISESSDGCQCNTAGGEIKPCCSTPCLFQDKLNSYRCYSGQTLIKCSPRYSLITYTGERCKDDHPCATYGQDYYWCSTIAGSWDYCSPPLWTSKAINGKYCRNNHACATYGSGYMWCYTDKQGNYDYCCTSDDCYSAQNGQTCRSNHKCGYHDKNYLWCYTDYDDNWDYCCKSCQ
;
A
#
# COMPACT_ATOMS: atom_id res chain seq x y z
N MET A 1 -4.90 29.20 3.35
CA MET A 1 -4.91 27.72 3.31
C MET A 1 -6.32 27.27 3.02
N ASP A 2 -6.49 26.23 2.20
CA ASP A 2 -7.77 25.60 1.91
C ASP A 2 -8.41 25.07 3.20
N ALA A 3 -9.71 25.27 3.35
CA ALA A 3 -10.42 24.98 4.60
C ALA A 3 -10.51 23.46 4.87
N CYS A 4 -10.72 22.65 3.83
CA CYS A 4 -10.80 21.20 3.94
C CYS A 4 -9.43 20.60 4.25
N PHE A 5 -8.40 21.03 3.52
CA PHE A 5 -7.02 20.62 3.77
C PHE A 5 -6.59 20.97 5.20
N ARG A 6 -6.83 22.23 5.62
CA ARG A 6 -6.53 22.71 6.97
C ARG A 6 -7.19 21.85 8.05
N ARG A 7 -8.49 21.60 7.92
CA ARG A 7 -9.29 20.96 8.98
C ARG A 7 -9.06 19.45 9.05
N ASN A 8 -8.99 18.79 7.91
CA ASN A 8 -9.11 17.33 7.85
C ASN A 8 -7.77 16.62 7.65
N LYS A 9 -6.78 17.29 7.07
CA LYS A 9 -5.44 16.73 6.79
C LYS A 9 -4.39 17.44 7.65
N TRP A 10 -4.09 18.70 7.35
CA TRP A 10 -3.00 19.46 8.00
C TRP A 10 -3.18 19.58 9.51
N GLY A 11 -4.38 19.93 9.98
CA GLY A 11 -4.67 20.06 11.40
C GLY A 11 -4.59 18.74 12.18
N LYS A 12 -4.69 17.58 11.54
CA LYS A 12 -4.42 16.28 12.18
C LYS A 12 -2.92 16.08 12.37
N TRP A 13 -2.12 16.43 11.36
CA TRP A 13 -0.66 16.38 11.44
C TRP A 13 -0.10 17.31 12.51
N GLU A 14 -0.59 18.55 12.61
CA GLU A 14 -0.17 19.50 13.65
C GLU A 14 -0.48 18.98 15.06
N LYS A 15 -1.66 18.37 15.25
CA LYS A 15 -2.04 17.78 16.54
C LYS A 15 -1.15 16.60 16.92
N ASN A 16 -0.90 15.70 15.97
CA ASN A 16 -0.05 14.52 16.19
C ASN A 16 1.39 14.95 16.50
N LEU A 17 1.95 15.88 15.72
CA LEU A 17 3.28 16.43 15.95
C LEU A 17 3.39 17.04 17.35
N ARG A 18 2.40 17.84 17.75
CA ARG A 18 2.37 18.47 19.08
C ARG A 18 2.33 17.44 20.21
N SER A 19 1.56 16.36 20.07
CA SER A 19 1.51 15.30 21.09
C SER A 19 2.86 14.61 21.18
N PHE A 20 3.39 14.14 20.04
CA PHE A 20 4.66 13.47 19.96
C PHE A 20 5.79 14.27 20.62
N LEU A 21 6.00 15.52 20.20
CA LEU A 21 7.08 16.35 20.77
C LEU A 21 6.90 16.59 22.26
N ARG A 22 5.66 16.73 22.76
CA ARG A 22 5.41 16.91 24.20
C ARG A 22 5.73 15.66 25.00
N ASP A 23 5.38 14.49 24.47
CA ASP A 23 5.61 13.23 25.16
C ASP A 23 7.11 12.88 25.18
N THR A 24 7.82 13.11 24.06
CA THR A 24 9.28 12.94 23.98
C THR A 24 10.03 13.92 24.89
N LEU A 25 9.65 15.21 24.90
CA LEU A 25 10.28 16.19 25.80
C LEU A 25 10.09 15.85 27.29
N LYS A 26 8.92 15.28 27.64
CA LYS A 26 8.65 14.83 29.00
C LYS A 26 9.48 13.60 29.38
N SER A 27 9.62 12.62 28.47
CA SER A 27 10.43 11.42 28.74
C SER A 27 11.90 11.76 28.92
N ASP A 28 12.39 12.77 28.20
CA ASP A 28 13.79 13.20 28.26
C ASP A 28 14.09 14.19 29.40
N GLY A 29 13.11 14.50 30.26
CA GLY A 29 13.33 15.18 31.54
C GLY A 29 13.98 16.57 31.44
N GLY A 30 13.81 17.26 30.30
CA GLY A 30 14.42 18.57 30.03
C GLY A 30 15.82 18.51 29.43
N ALA A 31 16.33 17.33 29.08
CA ALA A 31 17.62 17.15 28.39
C ALA A 31 17.57 17.50 26.89
N ALA A 32 16.43 17.96 26.39
CA ALA A 32 16.23 18.25 24.97
C ALA A 32 15.38 19.49 24.71
N THR A 33 15.55 20.06 23.52
CA THR A 33 14.81 21.21 23.00
C THR A 33 14.28 20.90 21.60
N ALA A 34 13.00 21.21 21.35
CA ALA A 34 12.38 21.03 20.04
C ALA A 34 12.16 22.38 19.35
N PHE A 35 12.67 22.51 18.13
CA PHE A 35 12.48 23.63 17.22
C PHE A 35 11.54 23.23 16.09
N ILE A 36 10.55 24.07 15.81
CA ILE A 36 9.58 23.86 14.73
C ILE A 36 9.60 25.10 13.85
N VAL A 37 9.85 24.89 12.56
CA VAL A 37 9.82 25.93 11.53
C VAL A 37 8.70 25.58 10.56
N THR A 38 7.76 26.49 10.33
CA THR A 38 6.68 26.27 9.36
C THR A 38 6.67 27.39 8.35
N GLY A 39 6.38 27.04 7.10
CA GLY A 39 6.32 28.00 6.01
C GLY A 39 5.36 27.58 4.92
N THR A 40 5.27 28.44 3.90
CA THR A 40 4.36 28.23 2.79
C THR A 40 5.02 28.60 1.48
N VAL A 41 4.79 27.81 0.43
CA VAL A 41 5.18 28.18 -0.94
C VAL A 41 4.07 29.03 -1.54
N PRO A 42 4.35 30.27 -1.99
CA PRO A 42 3.34 31.14 -2.58
C PRO A 42 2.85 30.58 -3.93
N ASN A 43 1.55 30.68 -4.21
CA ASN A 43 1.03 30.43 -5.55
C ASN A 43 1.15 31.71 -6.38
N ALA A 44 1.96 31.69 -7.44
CA ALA A 44 2.16 32.85 -8.31
C ALA A 44 0.85 33.41 -8.90
N ASN A 45 -0.16 32.55 -9.08
CA ASN A 45 -1.37 32.86 -9.84
C ASN A 45 -2.61 33.08 -8.97
N LEU A 46 -2.52 33.00 -7.64
CA LEU A 46 -3.69 33.07 -6.76
C LEU A 46 -3.50 34.09 -5.64
N ARG A 47 -4.20 35.22 -5.76
CA ARG A 47 -4.25 36.29 -4.76
C ARG A 47 -5.69 36.62 -4.38
N ILE A 48 -5.89 37.05 -3.15
CA ILE A 48 -7.19 37.48 -2.61
C ILE A 48 -7.08 38.96 -2.20
N PRO A 49 -8.06 39.82 -2.55
CA PRO A 49 -9.21 39.55 -3.43
C PRO A 49 -8.79 39.31 -4.89
N GLN A 50 -9.59 38.58 -5.67
CA GLN A 50 -9.27 38.27 -7.07
C GLN A 50 -9.45 39.47 -8.01
N ARG A 51 -10.36 40.41 -7.69
CA ARG A 51 -10.63 41.62 -8.48
C ARG A 51 -9.93 42.85 -7.91
N GLU A 52 -9.54 43.78 -8.77
CA GLU A 52 -9.02 45.10 -8.40
C GLU A 52 -10.16 45.94 -7.84
N VAL A 53 -10.05 46.33 -6.56
CA VAL A 53 -11.01 47.22 -5.88
C VAL A 53 -10.38 48.60 -5.62
N SER A 54 -9.10 48.78 -5.93
CA SER A 54 -8.29 49.99 -5.67
C SER A 54 -7.01 49.96 -6.50
N ASP A 55 -6.41 51.12 -6.76
CA ASP A 55 -5.13 51.30 -7.46
C ASP A 55 -3.93 50.71 -6.69
N ASN A 56 -4.09 50.42 -5.39
CA ASN A 56 -3.08 49.75 -4.57
C ASN A 56 -3.75 48.80 -3.56
N PRO A 57 -4.29 47.66 -4.01
CA PRO A 57 -4.99 46.74 -3.13
C PRO A 57 -3.98 45.95 -2.29
N GLU A 58 -4.10 45.99 -0.96
CA GLU A 58 -3.42 45.05 -0.08
C GLU A 58 -3.90 43.63 -0.39
N ARG A 59 -3.09 42.87 -1.13
CA ARG A 59 -3.42 41.51 -1.55
C ARG A 59 -2.59 40.49 -0.79
N VAL A 60 -3.23 39.37 -0.47
CA VAL A 60 -2.56 38.21 0.13
C VAL A 60 -2.45 37.11 -0.92
N THR A 61 -1.26 36.55 -1.07
CA THR A 61 -1.03 35.39 -1.93
C THR A 61 -1.49 34.12 -1.22
N VAL A 62 -2.33 33.33 -1.89
CA VAL A 62 -2.74 32.02 -1.38
C VAL A 62 -1.58 31.05 -1.62
N PRO A 63 -1.18 30.24 -0.64
CA PRO A 63 -0.08 29.30 -0.83
C PRO A 63 -0.47 28.13 -1.73
N SER A 64 0.49 27.61 -2.50
CA SER A 64 0.35 26.36 -3.26
C SER A 64 0.65 25.15 -2.40
N HIS A 65 1.63 25.28 -1.49
CA HIS A 65 2.04 24.23 -0.55
C HIS A 65 2.27 24.82 0.83
N ILE A 66 2.12 23.97 1.85
CA ILE A 66 2.48 24.28 3.23
C ILE A 66 3.46 23.23 3.70
N TRP A 67 4.48 23.65 4.45
CA TRP A 67 5.50 22.77 4.96
C TRP A 67 5.84 23.08 6.43
N THR A 68 6.32 22.08 7.13
CA THR A 68 6.86 22.17 8.49
C THR A 68 8.13 21.34 8.58
N ALA A 69 9.16 21.90 9.20
CA ALA A 69 10.39 21.23 9.55
C ALA A 69 10.55 21.24 11.06
N VAL A 70 11.14 20.18 11.59
CA VAL A 70 11.33 19.94 13.01
C VAL A 70 12.78 19.56 13.25
N CYS A 71 13.39 20.18 14.24
CA CYS A 71 14.69 19.80 14.79
C CYS A 71 14.52 19.55 16.29
N TYR A 72 14.95 18.39 16.74
CA TYR A 72 14.96 17.99 18.14
C TYR A 72 16.41 17.82 18.55
N GLU A 73 16.86 18.68 19.44
CA GLU A 73 18.23 18.71 19.92
C GLU A 73 18.26 18.21 21.36
N HIS A 74 18.81 17.02 21.57
CA HIS A 74 19.05 16.44 22.88
C HIS A 74 20.51 16.66 23.27
N SER A 75 20.80 16.70 24.56
CA SER A 75 22.17 16.69 25.11
C SER A 75 22.98 15.43 24.77
N ASP A 76 22.35 14.42 24.16
CA ASP A 76 22.91 13.16 23.71
C ASP A 76 22.63 13.10 22.21
N ASP A 77 23.67 13.31 21.40
CA ASP A 77 23.54 13.45 19.95
C ASP A 77 22.91 12.22 19.29
N THR A 78 22.99 11.04 19.91
CA THR A 78 22.35 9.82 19.40
C THR A 78 20.82 9.83 19.51
N LYS A 79 20.27 10.74 20.32
CA LYS A 79 18.82 10.94 20.53
C LYS A 79 18.28 12.17 19.80
N SER A 80 19.16 12.97 19.22
CA SER A 80 18.79 14.14 18.42
C SER A 80 18.24 13.73 17.05
N PHE A 81 17.31 14.52 16.51
CA PHE A 81 16.70 14.23 15.21
C PHE A 81 16.19 15.43 14.45
N SER A 82 16.00 15.26 13.15
CA SER A 82 15.32 16.25 12.31
C SER A 82 14.50 15.61 11.19
N PHE A 83 13.36 16.22 10.86
CA PHE A 83 12.52 15.82 9.73
C PHE A 83 11.69 16.99 9.22
N GLY A 84 11.03 16.81 8.07
CA GLY A 84 10.08 17.77 7.57
C GLY A 84 8.94 17.12 6.81
N TYR A 85 7.81 17.81 6.70
CA TYR A 85 6.70 17.38 5.85
C TYR A 85 6.13 18.56 5.08
N ILE A 86 5.60 18.28 3.89
CA ILE A 86 5.02 19.26 2.97
C ILE A 86 3.75 18.67 2.36
N GLY A 87 2.73 19.51 2.15
CA GLY A 87 1.51 19.10 1.49
C GLY A 87 0.94 20.16 0.55
N GLU A 88 0.18 19.68 -0.44
CA GLU A 88 -0.50 20.52 -1.42
C GLU A 88 -1.71 21.22 -0.80
N ASN A 89 -1.83 22.54 -1.01
CA ASN A 89 -2.92 23.34 -0.46
C ASN A 89 -4.24 23.17 -1.26
N LYS A 90 -4.77 21.94 -1.32
CA LYS A 90 -6.02 21.56 -2.02
C LYS A 90 -6.83 20.61 -1.14
N PRO A 91 -8.17 20.49 -1.31
CA PRO A 91 -9.02 19.66 -0.46
C PRO A 91 -8.58 18.19 -0.30
N GLU A 92 -8.06 17.60 -1.37
CA GLU A 92 -7.54 16.22 -1.44
C GLU A 92 -6.01 16.16 -1.44
N GLY A 93 -5.33 17.25 -1.09
CA GLY A 93 -3.88 17.33 -1.08
C GLY A 93 -3.27 16.29 -0.13
N ASP A 94 -2.30 15.56 -0.63
CA ASP A 94 -1.52 14.63 0.17
C ASP A 94 -0.40 15.35 0.92
N ILE A 95 0.04 14.73 2.03
CA ILE A 95 1.12 15.23 2.87
C ILE A 95 2.25 14.20 2.82
N SER A 96 3.43 14.67 2.42
CA SER A 96 4.63 13.84 2.31
C SER A 96 5.57 14.17 3.46
N LEU A 97 5.95 13.15 4.24
CA LEU A 97 7.00 13.22 5.25
C LEU A 97 8.35 12.87 4.61
N MET A 98 9.40 13.59 4.99
CA MET A 98 10.73 13.46 4.40
C MET A 98 11.84 13.97 5.32
N SER A 99 13.09 13.78 4.89
CA SER A 99 14.24 14.38 5.58
C SER A 99 14.26 15.90 5.39
N VAL A 100 14.94 16.63 6.27
CA VAL A 100 15.12 18.09 6.10
C VAL A 100 15.86 18.42 4.81
N SER A 101 16.82 17.59 4.40
CA SER A 101 17.55 17.75 3.13
C SER A 101 16.62 17.60 1.92
N ASP A 102 15.76 16.57 1.93
CA ASP A 102 14.76 16.37 0.88
C ASP A 102 13.76 17.54 0.85
N LEU A 103 13.34 18.03 2.03
CA LEU A 103 12.44 19.17 2.15
C LEU A 103 13.08 20.44 1.59
N ASN A 104 14.35 20.72 1.93
CA ASN A 104 15.12 21.84 1.37
C ASN A 104 15.12 21.77 -0.16
N ARG A 105 15.47 20.62 -0.73
CA ARG A 105 15.50 20.41 -2.19
C ARG A 105 14.12 20.61 -2.83
N GLN A 106 13.07 20.08 -2.21
CA GLN A 106 11.71 20.21 -2.73
C GLN A 106 11.22 21.66 -2.68
N ILE A 107 11.50 22.38 -1.60
CA ILE A 107 11.16 23.79 -1.47
C ILE A 107 11.94 24.62 -2.49
N GLN A 108 13.25 24.40 -2.65
CA GLN A 108 14.07 25.08 -3.66
C GLN A 108 13.47 24.93 -5.07
N ASN A 109 13.10 23.69 -5.43
CA ASN A 109 12.46 23.39 -6.72
C ASN A 109 11.11 24.13 -6.87
N LEU A 110 10.31 24.17 -5.81
CA LEU A 110 9.01 24.84 -5.82
C LEU A 110 9.11 26.38 -5.91
N TYR A 111 10.11 26.98 -5.28
CA TYR A 111 10.40 28.41 -5.41
C TYR A 111 11.11 28.77 -6.72
N ARG A 112 11.62 27.77 -7.46
CA ARG A 112 12.47 27.95 -8.64
C ARG A 112 13.66 28.88 -8.37
N GLN A 113 14.21 28.80 -7.15
CA GLN A 113 15.33 29.64 -6.75
C GLN A 113 16.66 28.90 -6.91
N PRO A 114 17.72 29.60 -7.37
CA PRO A 114 19.06 29.03 -7.48
C PRO A 114 19.81 29.01 -6.13
N SER A 115 19.29 29.72 -5.12
CA SER A 115 19.92 29.84 -3.81
C SER A 115 19.63 28.62 -2.94
N GLU A 116 20.66 28.13 -2.26
CA GLU A 116 20.53 27.00 -1.33
C GLU A 116 19.69 27.41 -0.11
N ILE A 117 18.53 26.78 0.04
CA ILE A 117 17.69 26.88 1.22
C ILE A 117 18.17 25.88 2.25
N ASN A 118 18.57 26.37 3.41
CA ASN A 118 18.96 25.56 4.57
C ASN A 118 18.05 25.91 5.75
N ILE A 119 17.00 25.11 5.97
CA ILE A 119 16.07 25.34 7.08
C ILE A 119 16.76 25.18 8.45
N PHE A 120 17.68 24.20 8.55
CA PHE A 120 18.57 24.03 9.69
C PHE A 120 20.00 23.89 9.18
N THR A 121 20.98 24.45 9.89
CA THR A 121 22.40 24.21 9.64
C THR A 121 22.77 22.85 10.24
N VAL A 122 22.70 21.80 9.42
CA VAL A 122 22.82 20.42 9.87
C VAL A 122 24.30 20.12 10.22
N LYS A 123 24.61 19.75 11.47
CA LYS A 123 25.83 18.98 11.76
C LYS A 123 25.64 17.59 11.15
N ALA A 124 26.63 17.07 10.43
CA ALA A 124 26.54 15.85 9.59
C ALA A 124 26.01 14.57 10.30
N GLU A 125 25.82 14.61 11.61
CA GLU A 125 25.30 13.52 12.44
C GLU A 125 23.76 13.57 12.64
N PHE A 126 23.06 14.62 12.18
CA PHE A 126 21.61 14.82 12.39
C PHE A 126 20.69 14.13 11.34
N GLN A 127 21.05 12.92 10.90
CA GLN A 127 20.24 12.12 9.95
C GLN A 127 19.49 10.94 10.58
N THR A 128 19.40 10.87 11.90
CA THR A 128 18.68 9.82 12.61
C THR A 128 17.31 10.29 13.07
N LEU A 129 16.27 10.00 12.28
CA LEU A 129 14.94 9.52 12.71
C LEU A 129 13.91 9.79 11.59
N ILE A 130 13.74 8.80 10.71
CA ILE A 130 12.44 8.50 10.07
C ILE A 130 11.77 7.35 10.86
N ASN A 131 12.09 7.21 12.16
CA ASN A 131 11.82 6.00 12.96
C ASN A 131 11.00 6.20 14.25
N LEU A 132 10.35 7.35 14.49
CA LEU A 132 9.56 7.57 15.73
C LEU A 132 8.21 8.30 15.54
N PRO A 133 7.27 8.15 16.50
CA PRO A 133 5.84 7.89 16.29
C PRO A 133 4.95 9.15 16.15
N VAL A 134 5.17 9.97 15.12
CA VAL A 134 4.09 10.87 14.64
C VAL A 134 3.03 10.09 13.83
N ASN A 135 3.34 8.84 13.47
CA ASN A 135 2.48 7.93 12.71
C ASN A 135 1.42 7.19 13.53
N GLN A 136 1.31 7.38 14.85
CA GLN A 136 0.30 6.64 15.62
C GLN A 136 -1.16 7.10 15.38
N GLY A 137 -1.37 8.24 14.71
CA GLY A 137 -2.70 8.71 14.32
C GLY A 137 -3.23 8.16 12.98
N VAL A 138 -2.37 7.52 12.18
CA VAL A 138 -2.75 6.73 10.99
C VAL A 138 -1.75 5.58 10.94
N GLN A 139 -2.14 4.44 11.50
CA GLN A 139 -1.31 3.24 11.63
C GLN A 139 -0.55 2.90 10.34
N MET A 140 0.73 3.28 10.26
CA MET A 140 1.75 2.47 9.62
C MET A 140 2.41 1.66 10.74
N ILE A 141 2.34 0.34 10.66
CA ILE A 141 2.98 -0.59 11.59
C ILE A 141 4.50 -0.28 11.62
N SER A 142 5.12 -0.33 12.80
CA SER A 142 6.57 -0.04 12.99
C SER A 142 7.48 -0.85 12.06
N ALA A 143 7.05 -2.04 11.62
CA ALA A 143 7.70 -2.83 10.57
C ALA A 143 7.76 -2.10 9.21
N ILE A 144 6.71 -1.38 8.82
CA ILE A 144 6.58 -0.65 7.55
C ILE A 144 7.59 0.50 7.47
N GLN A 145 7.83 1.23 8.58
CA GLN A 145 8.84 2.30 8.61
C GLN A 145 10.26 1.77 8.44
N ASN A 146 10.61 0.70 9.17
CA ASN A 146 11.93 0.07 9.06
C ASN A 146 12.16 -0.53 7.67
N THR A 147 11.15 -1.19 7.09
CA THR A 147 11.21 -1.73 5.73
C THR A 147 11.28 -0.63 4.66
N TYR A 148 10.45 0.41 4.75
CA TYR A 148 10.48 1.57 3.86
C TYR A 148 11.86 2.24 3.86
N LEU A 149 12.49 2.37 5.03
CA LEU A 149 13.81 2.98 5.16
C LEU A 149 14.94 2.09 4.67
N ALA A 150 14.88 0.78 4.93
CA ALA A 150 15.84 -0.17 4.36
C ALA A 150 15.74 -0.21 2.82
N VAL A 151 14.53 -0.10 2.27
CA VAL A 151 14.30 -0.02 0.83
C VAL A 151 14.80 1.31 0.27
N LYS A 152 14.50 2.44 0.91
CA LYS A 152 14.97 3.78 0.49
C LYS A 152 16.48 3.93 0.61
N SER A 153 17.13 3.38 1.65
CA SER A 153 18.59 3.42 1.80
C SER A 153 19.30 2.54 0.76
N THR A 154 18.67 1.46 0.30
CA THR A 154 19.24 0.57 -0.72
C THR A 154 19.05 1.12 -2.14
N ILE A 155 17.90 1.75 -2.42
CA ILE A 155 17.59 2.37 -3.73
C ILE A 155 18.25 3.76 -3.85
N GLY A 156 18.39 4.47 -2.73
CA GLY A 156 19.05 5.77 -2.61
C GLY A 156 20.57 5.68 -2.63
N SER A 157 21.14 5.07 -3.68
CA SER A 157 22.56 5.24 -4.00
C SER A 157 22.71 6.46 -4.92
N ASP A 158 22.81 7.65 -4.33
CA ASP A 158 23.45 8.81 -4.96
C ASP A 158 24.98 8.60 -4.99
N SER A 159 25.40 7.50 -5.60
CA SER A 159 26.73 7.40 -6.19
C SER A 159 26.50 7.04 -7.63
N ILE A 160 26.66 8.01 -8.53
CA ILE A 160 26.91 7.75 -9.94
C ILE A 160 28.13 6.82 -9.98
N PRO A 161 27.99 5.52 -10.30
CA PRO A 161 29.16 4.74 -10.61
C PRO A 161 29.53 5.20 -12.01
N LYS A 162 30.64 5.93 -12.15
CA LYS A 162 31.37 6.04 -13.42
C LYS A 162 31.94 4.66 -13.79
N LYS A 163 31.04 3.70 -14.05
CA LYS A 163 31.19 2.43 -14.75
C LYS A 163 29.88 1.68 -14.58
N LYS A 164 29.17 1.45 -15.68
CA LYS A 164 28.01 0.54 -15.75
C LYS A 164 28.43 -0.85 -15.24
N VAL A 165 28.12 -1.17 -13.99
CA VAL A 165 28.04 -2.55 -13.53
C VAL A 165 26.61 -3.00 -13.78
N LYS A 166 26.46 -3.89 -14.75
CA LYS A 166 25.21 -4.50 -15.18
C LYS A 166 24.87 -5.60 -14.16
N GLY A 167 24.37 -5.21 -12.99
CA GLY A 167 23.95 -6.13 -11.92
C GLY A 167 22.68 -5.61 -11.28
N GLU A 168 21.56 -6.22 -11.60
CA GLU A 168 20.25 -5.92 -11.01
C GLU A 168 20.29 -6.38 -9.54
N MET A 169 20.29 -5.44 -8.58
CA MET A 169 20.38 -5.79 -7.16
C MET A 169 19.02 -6.34 -6.69
N THR A 170 18.96 -7.65 -6.49
CA THR A 170 17.76 -8.39 -6.08
C THR A 170 17.55 -8.26 -4.55
N LEU A 171 16.67 -7.36 -4.09
CA LEU A 171 16.40 -7.15 -2.66
C LEU A 171 15.33 -8.13 -2.14
N LYS A 172 15.65 -8.90 -1.09
CA LYS A 172 14.69 -9.79 -0.41
C LYS A 172 14.28 -9.22 0.94
N LEU A 173 12.99 -9.33 1.25
CA LEU A 173 12.41 -8.99 2.56
C LEU A 173 11.94 -10.26 3.25
N ALA A 174 12.00 -10.26 4.58
CA ALA A 174 11.53 -11.35 5.41
C ALA A 174 10.56 -10.82 6.48
N PHE A 175 9.49 -11.57 6.71
CA PHE A 175 8.42 -11.28 7.65
C PHE A 175 8.25 -12.46 8.60
N ASP A 176 7.94 -12.15 9.85
CA ASP A 176 7.67 -13.12 10.92
C ASP A 176 6.32 -13.85 10.75
N SER A 177 5.38 -13.23 10.04
CA SER A 177 4.10 -13.82 9.70
C SER A 177 3.54 -13.28 8.39
N MET A 178 2.65 -14.06 7.78
CA MET A 178 1.91 -13.66 6.59
C MET A 178 0.94 -12.49 6.85
N SER A 179 0.40 -12.38 8.06
CA SER A 179 -0.38 -11.20 8.50
C SER A 179 0.47 -9.93 8.44
N THR A 180 1.71 -9.97 8.96
CA THR A 180 2.65 -8.84 8.89
C THR A 180 2.96 -8.49 7.43
N TYR A 181 3.18 -9.50 6.57
CA TYR A 181 3.39 -9.29 5.14
C TYR A 181 2.21 -8.55 4.47
N HIS A 182 0.97 -9.01 4.70
CA HIS A 182 -0.22 -8.41 4.09
C HIS A 182 -0.45 -6.96 4.52
N ASN A 183 -0.14 -6.63 5.77
CA ASN A 183 -0.25 -5.27 6.27
C ASN A 183 0.80 -4.31 5.66
N VAL A 184 1.93 -4.82 5.18
CA VAL A 184 3.05 -3.99 4.67
C VAL A 184 3.01 -3.86 3.15
N VAL A 185 2.57 -4.89 2.42
CA VAL A 185 2.78 -4.98 0.97
C VAL A 185 1.98 -3.95 0.18
N GLU A 186 0.77 -3.60 0.62
CA GLU A 186 -0.05 -2.59 -0.04
C GLU A 186 0.57 -1.19 0.12
N ASP A 187 1.13 -0.90 1.30
CA ASP A 187 1.83 0.36 1.56
C ASP A 187 3.14 0.46 0.77
N LEU A 188 3.85 -0.66 0.53
CA LEU A 188 5.02 -0.68 -0.34
C LEU A 188 4.67 -0.30 -1.78
N LYS A 189 3.55 -0.82 -2.29
CA LYS A 189 3.08 -0.47 -3.63
C LYS A 189 2.78 1.02 -3.76
N VAL A 190 2.15 1.61 -2.75
CA VAL A 190 1.80 3.05 -2.75
C VAL A 190 3.02 3.94 -2.53
N SER A 191 3.85 3.62 -1.54
CA SER A 191 4.88 4.53 -1.03
C SER A 191 6.20 4.46 -1.77
N VAL A 192 6.55 3.29 -2.31
CA VAL A 192 7.82 3.05 -3.02
C VAL A 192 7.62 2.51 -4.44
N GLY A 193 6.38 2.35 -4.91
CA GLY A 193 6.09 1.83 -6.25
C GLY A 193 6.63 0.42 -6.46
N SER A 194 6.74 -0.39 -5.40
CA SER A 194 7.33 -1.73 -5.44
C SER A 194 6.35 -2.78 -4.92
N ALA A 195 6.30 -3.93 -5.61
CA ALA A 195 5.62 -5.13 -5.16
C ALA A 195 6.61 -6.03 -4.41
N CYS A 196 6.12 -6.86 -3.48
CA CYS A 196 6.95 -7.90 -2.85
C CYS A 196 6.41 -9.29 -3.17
N LEU A 197 7.06 -9.99 -4.10
CA LEU A 197 6.64 -11.29 -4.58
C LEU A 197 7.10 -12.40 -3.65
N ILE A 198 6.19 -13.08 -2.99
CA ILE A 198 6.49 -14.21 -2.10
C ILE A 198 7.34 -15.25 -2.84
N THR A 199 8.49 -15.56 -2.28
CA THR A 199 9.41 -16.58 -2.79
C THR A 199 9.47 -17.81 -1.89
N LEU A 200 9.06 -17.67 -0.63
CA LEU A 200 9.04 -18.75 0.34
C LEU A 200 8.04 -18.44 1.45
N VAL A 201 7.31 -19.45 1.91
CA VAL A 201 6.56 -19.44 3.15
C VAL A 201 7.13 -20.54 4.02
N ARG A 202 7.77 -20.18 5.14
CA ARG A 202 8.35 -21.12 6.10
C ARG A 202 7.34 -21.38 7.21
N ASP A 203 7.09 -22.64 7.47
CA ASP A 203 6.23 -23.07 8.57
C ASP A 203 7.12 -23.68 9.67
N VAL A 204 7.69 -22.81 10.54
CA VAL A 204 8.67 -23.22 11.55
C VAL A 204 7.96 -23.48 12.89
N SER A 205 7.99 -24.74 13.33
CA SER A 205 7.70 -25.19 14.71
C SER A 205 6.40 -24.64 15.32
N GLY A 206 5.31 -24.59 14.56
CA GLY A 206 3.97 -24.44 15.13
C GLY A 206 3.53 -23.02 15.53
N VAL A 207 4.39 -22.00 15.37
CA VAL A 207 4.09 -20.62 15.86
C VAL A 207 4.24 -19.55 14.79
N SER A 208 4.95 -19.80 13.67
CA SER A 208 5.25 -18.75 12.68
C SER A 208 5.07 -19.23 11.24
N ASP A 209 4.18 -18.53 10.51
CA ASP A 209 4.02 -18.55 9.05
C ASP A 209 4.95 -17.50 8.42
N ALA A 210 6.25 -17.62 8.65
CA ALA A 210 7.23 -16.63 8.19
C ALA A 210 7.27 -16.57 6.66
N VAL A 211 7.43 -15.38 6.11
CA VAL A 211 7.35 -15.14 4.66
C VAL A 211 8.62 -14.47 4.18
N GLU A 212 9.20 -14.98 3.11
CA GLU A 212 10.22 -14.25 2.35
C GLU A 212 9.64 -13.81 1.02
N CYS A 213 9.89 -12.56 0.64
CA CYS A 213 9.47 -12.04 -0.64
C CYS A 213 10.58 -11.24 -1.33
N LEU A 214 10.50 -11.22 -2.65
CA LEU A 214 11.39 -10.52 -3.55
C LEU A 214 10.78 -9.18 -3.92
N LEU A 215 11.49 -8.09 -3.63
CA LEU A 215 11.06 -6.76 -4.02
C LEU A 215 11.28 -6.56 -5.53
N VAL A 216 10.23 -6.13 -6.22
CA VAL A 216 10.23 -5.84 -7.67
C VAL A 216 9.49 -4.53 -7.93
N PRO A 217 9.72 -3.85 -9.06
CA PRO A 217 8.86 -2.73 -9.48
C PRO A 217 7.40 -3.18 -9.60
N GLU A 218 6.47 -2.40 -9.02
CA GLU A 218 5.03 -2.66 -9.11
C GLU A 218 4.54 -2.48 -10.55
N LYS A 219 4.95 -1.40 -11.21
CA LYS A 219 4.59 -1.12 -12.60
C LYS A 219 5.44 -1.97 -13.55
N GLN A 220 4.80 -2.88 -14.29
CA GLN A 220 5.41 -3.67 -15.36
C GLN A 220 4.60 -3.60 -16.65
N LYS A 221 5.18 -4.16 -17.73
CA LYS A 221 4.49 -4.32 -19.01
C LYS A 221 3.48 -5.47 -18.96
N THR A 222 2.46 -5.34 -18.11
CA THR A 222 1.40 -6.35 -17.92
C THR A 222 0.02 -5.72 -17.94
N ALA A 223 -0.96 -6.46 -18.44
CA ALA A 223 -2.38 -6.13 -18.34
C ALA A 223 -2.83 -6.18 -16.87
N ALA A 224 -4.02 -5.65 -16.60
CA ALA A 224 -4.58 -5.63 -15.26
C ALA A 224 -4.79 -7.05 -14.69
N ASP A 225 -4.97 -8.07 -15.54
CA ASP A 225 -5.13 -9.48 -15.14
C ASP A 225 -3.79 -10.22 -14.92
N GLY A 226 -2.66 -9.56 -15.19
CA GLY A 226 -1.30 -10.12 -15.13
C GLY A 226 -0.73 -10.59 -16.47
N SER A 227 -1.52 -10.60 -17.56
CA SER A 227 -1.06 -11.01 -18.89
C SER A 227 0.07 -10.13 -19.40
N ARG A 228 1.07 -10.71 -20.07
CA ARG A 228 2.21 -9.95 -20.60
C ARG A 228 1.80 -9.05 -21.78
N CYS A 229 2.23 -7.80 -21.74
CA CYS A 229 2.07 -6.84 -22.83
C CYS A 229 3.30 -6.81 -23.74
N LEU A 230 3.06 -6.77 -25.04
CA LEU A 230 4.07 -6.37 -26.03
C LEU A 230 4.28 -4.85 -26.01
N SER A 231 3.17 -4.10 -25.95
CA SER A 231 3.16 -2.65 -25.85
C SER A 231 2.02 -2.17 -24.95
N ILE A 232 2.24 -1.00 -24.34
CA ILE A 232 1.27 -0.31 -23.50
C ILE A 232 1.03 1.07 -24.10
N SER A 233 -0.23 1.48 -24.20
CA SER A 233 -0.66 2.84 -24.48
C SER A 233 -1.45 3.39 -23.29
N GLU A 234 -0.96 4.49 -22.70
CA GLU A 234 -1.62 5.21 -21.60
C GLU A 234 -2.14 6.55 -22.12
N SER A 235 -3.42 6.84 -21.87
CA SER A 235 -4.05 8.14 -22.11
C SER A 235 -4.89 8.55 -20.90
N SER A 236 -5.49 9.75 -20.94
CA SER A 236 -6.51 10.16 -19.96
C SER A 236 -7.69 9.19 -19.90
N ASP A 237 -7.98 8.53 -21.02
CA ASP A 237 -9.19 7.73 -21.22
C ASP A 237 -8.99 6.27 -20.79
N GLY A 238 -7.73 5.84 -20.62
CA GLY A 238 -7.42 4.49 -20.15
C GLY A 238 -6.00 4.03 -20.44
N CYS A 239 -5.65 2.88 -19.88
CA CYS A 239 -4.43 2.15 -20.19
C CYS A 239 -4.81 0.88 -20.98
N GLN A 240 -4.21 0.71 -22.15
CA GLN A 240 -4.41 -0.45 -23.01
C GLN A 240 -3.11 -1.24 -23.20
N CYS A 241 -3.23 -2.55 -23.10
CA CYS A 241 -2.16 -3.54 -23.24
C CYS A 241 -2.40 -4.39 -24.48
N ASN A 242 -1.47 -4.33 -25.44
CA ASN A 242 -1.48 -5.22 -26.59
C ASN A 242 -0.77 -6.52 -26.22
N THR A 243 -1.49 -7.64 -26.25
CA THR A 243 -0.94 -8.96 -25.92
C THR A 243 -0.35 -9.65 -27.16
N ALA A 244 0.46 -10.69 -26.94
CA ALA A 244 1.03 -11.48 -28.04
C ALA A 244 -0.03 -12.20 -28.89
N GLY A 245 -1.24 -12.42 -28.36
CA GLY A 245 -2.38 -12.99 -29.08
C GLY A 245 -3.14 -11.99 -29.95
N GLY A 246 -2.72 -10.72 -30.01
CA GLY A 246 -3.43 -9.65 -30.73
C GLY A 246 -4.64 -9.09 -29.98
N GLU A 247 -4.94 -9.60 -28.78
CA GLU A 247 -5.98 -9.05 -27.92
C GLU A 247 -5.53 -7.77 -27.24
N ILE A 248 -6.44 -6.80 -27.14
CA ILE A 248 -6.27 -5.56 -26.38
C ILE A 248 -6.94 -5.75 -25.02
N LYS A 249 -6.13 -5.74 -23.95
CA LYS A 249 -6.60 -5.86 -22.57
C LYS A 249 -6.42 -4.54 -21.82
N PRO A 250 -7.26 -4.21 -20.83
CA PRO A 250 -7.03 -3.05 -19.98
C PRO A 250 -5.78 -3.27 -19.11
N CYS A 251 -5.05 -2.20 -18.79
CA CYS A 251 -3.96 -2.19 -17.83
C CYS A 251 -4.17 -1.16 -16.71
N CYS A 252 -3.34 -1.24 -15.68
CA CYS A 252 -3.40 -0.34 -14.53
C CYS A 252 -2.47 0.87 -14.72
N SER A 253 -3.01 2.08 -14.56
CA SER A 253 -2.24 3.33 -14.46
C SER A 253 -1.84 3.65 -13.01
N THR A 254 -2.51 3.07 -12.02
CA THR A 254 -2.15 3.13 -10.59
C THR A 254 -1.77 1.75 -10.06
N PRO A 255 -1.12 1.63 -8.89
CA PRO A 255 -0.90 0.34 -8.25
C PRO A 255 -2.19 -0.48 -8.09
N CYS A 256 -2.05 -1.81 -8.12
CA CYS A 256 -3.18 -2.73 -7.93
C CYS A 256 -3.34 -3.03 -6.44
N LEU A 257 -4.35 -2.40 -5.83
CA LEU A 257 -4.54 -2.39 -4.38
C LEU A 257 -5.83 -3.08 -3.94
N PHE A 258 -5.81 -3.70 -2.77
CA PHE A 258 -7.02 -4.29 -2.19
C PHE A 258 -8.00 -3.20 -1.72
N GLN A 259 -9.28 -3.32 -2.05
CA GLN A 259 -10.32 -2.43 -1.57
C GLN A 259 -11.35 -3.19 -0.73
N ASP A 260 -11.35 -2.94 0.58
CA ASP A 260 -12.22 -3.63 1.55
C ASP A 260 -13.71 -3.55 1.18
N LYS A 261 -14.17 -2.37 0.76
CA LYS A 261 -15.58 -2.13 0.39
C LYS A 261 -16.05 -2.98 -0.79
N LEU A 262 -15.12 -3.33 -1.69
CA LEU A 262 -15.41 -4.11 -2.90
C LEU A 262 -14.89 -5.54 -2.79
N ASN A 263 -14.30 -5.91 -1.65
CA ASN A 263 -13.64 -7.19 -1.39
C ASN A 263 -12.84 -7.71 -2.61
N SER A 264 -12.08 -6.82 -3.24
CA SER A 264 -11.35 -7.13 -4.48
C SER A 264 -10.22 -6.15 -4.73
N TYR A 265 -9.22 -6.62 -5.47
CA TYR A 265 -8.12 -5.79 -5.95
C TYR A 265 -8.56 -4.91 -7.11
N ARG A 266 -8.25 -3.61 -7.00
CA ARG A 266 -8.64 -2.57 -7.94
C ARG A 266 -7.49 -1.66 -8.28
N CYS A 267 -7.51 -1.16 -9.49
CA CYS A 267 -6.63 -0.10 -9.96
C CYS A 267 -7.41 0.84 -10.87
N TYR A 268 -6.89 2.05 -11.05
CA TYR A 268 -7.39 2.92 -12.10
C TYR A 268 -6.73 2.56 -13.43
N SER A 269 -7.50 2.67 -14.50
CA SER A 269 -7.06 2.70 -15.88
C SER A 269 -7.51 4.04 -16.46
N GLY A 270 -6.60 5.02 -16.48
CA GLY A 270 -6.98 6.41 -16.68
C GLY A 270 -7.90 6.88 -15.54
N GLN A 271 -9.14 7.22 -15.86
CA GLN A 271 -10.16 7.62 -14.86
C GLN A 271 -11.09 6.48 -14.41
N THR A 272 -10.99 5.30 -15.04
CA THR A 272 -11.91 4.19 -14.78
C THR A 272 -11.35 3.24 -13.73
N LEU A 273 -12.13 2.92 -12.70
CA LEU A 273 -11.76 1.91 -11.71
C LEU A 273 -12.06 0.49 -12.25
N ILE A 274 -11.05 -0.36 -12.34
CA ILE A 274 -11.16 -1.73 -12.88
C ILE A 274 -10.67 -2.78 -11.88
N LYS A 275 -11.10 -4.04 -12.06
CA LYS A 275 -10.51 -5.19 -11.35
C LYS A 275 -9.08 -5.42 -11.83
N CYS A 276 -8.21 -5.81 -10.93
CA CYS A 276 -6.84 -6.17 -11.26
C CYS A 276 -6.35 -7.37 -10.44
N SER A 277 -5.33 -8.04 -10.95
CA SER A 277 -4.58 -9.09 -10.28
C SER A 277 -3.33 -8.47 -9.67
N PRO A 278 -3.19 -8.45 -8.33
CA PRO A 278 -1.99 -7.92 -7.70
C PRO A 278 -0.78 -8.80 -8.01
N ARG A 279 0.41 -8.22 -7.96
CA ARG A 279 1.66 -8.97 -8.02
C ARG A 279 2.10 -9.30 -6.60
N TYR A 280 2.02 -10.56 -6.22
CA TYR A 280 2.22 -10.96 -4.82
C TYR A 280 3.00 -12.26 -4.62
N SER A 281 3.10 -13.16 -5.60
CA SER A 281 3.76 -14.47 -5.38
C SER A 281 4.49 -14.99 -6.62
N LEU A 282 5.61 -15.69 -6.37
CA LEU A 282 6.41 -16.49 -7.30
C LEU A 282 6.39 -17.98 -6.92
N ILE A 283 5.46 -18.39 -6.07
CA ILE A 283 5.27 -19.79 -5.69
C ILE A 283 3.80 -20.21 -5.81
N THR A 284 3.58 -21.45 -6.18
CA THR A 284 2.26 -22.10 -6.19
C THR A 284 1.74 -22.31 -4.77
N TYR A 285 0.49 -22.76 -4.61
CA TYR A 285 -0.06 -23.08 -3.29
C TYR A 285 0.67 -24.25 -2.60
N THR A 286 1.29 -25.13 -3.39
CA THR A 286 2.14 -26.26 -2.94
C THR A 286 3.59 -25.84 -2.67
N GLY A 287 3.97 -24.60 -3.03
CA GLY A 287 5.32 -24.07 -2.83
C GLY A 287 6.28 -24.28 -4.01
N GLU A 288 5.81 -24.80 -5.14
CA GLU A 288 6.62 -24.90 -6.35
C GLU A 288 6.92 -23.52 -6.94
N ARG A 289 8.11 -23.35 -7.51
CA ARG A 289 8.53 -22.04 -8.02
C ARG A 289 7.96 -21.75 -9.41
N CYS A 290 7.31 -20.60 -9.52
CA CYS A 290 6.83 -20.00 -10.76
C CYS A 290 7.98 -19.35 -11.54
N LYS A 291 7.80 -19.19 -12.85
CA LYS A 291 8.67 -18.36 -13.69
C LYS A 291 8.51 -16.90 -13.32
N ASP A 292 9.61 -16.15 -13.35
CA ASP A 292 9.60 -14.73 -13.02
C ASP A 292 8.78 -13.88 -14.01
N ASP A 293 8.63 -14.36 -15.26
CA ASP A 293 7.85 -13.69 -16.30
C ASP A 293 6.39 -14.17 -16.39
N HIS A 294 6.02 -15.19 -15.61
CA HIS A 294 4.65 -15.67 -15.43
C HIS A 294 4.41 -15.97 -13.93
N PRO A 295 4.46 -14.94 -13.05
CA PRO A 295 4.21 -15.09 -11.62
C PRO A 295 2.75 -15.45 -11.35
N CYS A 296 2.36 -15.61 -10.08
CA CYS A 296 0.96 -15.82 -9.73
C CYS A 296 0.10 -14.62 -10.15
N ALA A 297 -0.89 -14.89 -11.00
CA ALA A 297 -1.89 -13.92 -11.43
C ALA A 297 -3.16 -14.64 -11.94
N THR A 298 -4.19 -13.87 -12.31
CA THR A 298 -5.44 -14.42 -12.84
C THR A 298 -5.36 -14.81 -14.31
N TYR A 299 -4.60 -14.07 -15.13
CA TYR A 299 -4.52 -14.27 -16.59
C TYR A 299 -5.89 -14.34 -17.29
N GLY A 300 -6.89 -13.63 -16.74
CA GLY A 300 -8.26 -13.60 -17.25
C GLY A 300 -9.18 -14.68 -16.69
N GLN A 301 -8.70 -15.51 -15.77
CA GLN A 301 -9.50 -16.53 -15.06
C GLN A 301 -10.05 -15.99 -13.73
N ASP A 302 -10.94 -16.76 -13.10
CA ASP A 302 -11.48 -16.50 -11.77
C ASP A 302 -10.60 -17.08 -10.63
N TYR A 303 -9.50 -17.77 -10.98
CA TYR A 303 -8.51 -18.32 -10.07
C TYR A 303 -7.11 -17.75 -10.32
N TYR A 304 -6.22 -17.91 -9.33
CA TYR A 304 -4.82 -17.53 -9.43
C TYR A 304 -3.96 -18.75 -9.75
N TRP A 305 -3.00 -18.57 -10.64
CA TRP A 305 -2.15 -19.64 -11.16
C TRP A 305 -0.88 -19.06 -11.77
N CYS A 306 0.10 -19.91 -12.07
CA CYS A 306 1.36 -19.51 -12.66
C CYS A 306 1.95 -20.61 -13.54
N SER A 307 2.93 -20.26 -14.39
CA SER A 307 3.74 -21.27 -15.07
C SER A 307 4.93 -21.65 -14.21
N THR A 308 5.08 -22.93 -13.89
CA THR A 308 6.20 -23.43 -13.09
C THR A 308 7.48 -23.50 -13.91
N ILE A 309 8.64 -23.44 -13.24
CA ILE A 309 9.95 -23.56 -13.92
C ILE A 309 10.08 -24.92 -14.63
N ALA A 310 9.40 -25.96 -14.13
CA ALA A 310 9.32 -27.29 -14.74
C ALA A 310 8.51 -27.31 -16.06
N GLY A 311 7.87 -26.20 -16.44
CA GLY A 311 7.12 -26.06 -17.69
C GLY A 311 5.65 -26.44 -17.59
N SER A 312 5.11 -26.66 -16.38
CA SER A 312 3.68 -26.89 -16.15
C SER A 312 2.95 -25.58 -15.80
N TRP A 313 1.64 -25.66 -15.66
CA TRP A 313 0.81 -24.66 -14.97
C TRP A 313 0.29 -25.26 -13.67
N ASP A 314 0.28 -24.46 -12.60
CA ASP A 314 -0.26 -24.88 -11.31
C ASP A 314 -0.91 -23.68 -10.59
N TYR A 315 -1.79 -23.99 -9.64
CA TYR A 315 -2.57 -23.00 -8.92
C TYR A 315 -1.71 -22.24 -7.91
N CYS A 316 -2.10 -21.00 -7.67
CA CYS A 316 -1.54 -20.17 -6.61
C CYS A 316 -2.60 -19.93 -5.55
N SER A 317 -2.17 -19.85 -4.28
CA SER A 317 -3.05 -19.36 -3.21
C SER A 317 -3.44 -17.92 -3.48
N PRO A 318 -4.73 -17.55 -3.57
CA PRO A 318 -5.10 -16.16 -3.80
C PRO A 318 -4.67 -15.29 -2.61
N PRO A 319 -4.44 -13.98 -2.81
CA PRO A 319 -4.02 -13.07 -1.76
C PRO A 319 -5.23 -12.64 -0.89
N LEU A 320 -5.95 -13.63 -0.33
CA LEU A 320 -7.17 -13.51 0.46
C LEU A 320 -6.95 -14.06 1.89
N TRP A 321 -6.14 -13.35 2.67
CA TRP A 321 -5.70 -13.79 4.00
C TRP A 321 -6.77 -13.77 5.09
N THR A 322 -7.89 -13.07 4.86
CA THR A 322 -9.06 -13.07 5.76
C THR A 322 -10.08 -14.13 5.40
N SER A 323 -9.78 -15.01 4.44
CA SER A 323 -10.69 -16.07 4.03
C SER A 323 -10.96 -17.06 5.18
N LYS A 324 -12.19 -17.56 5.23
CA LYS A 324 -12.71 -18.29 6.38
C LYS A 324 -13.50 -19.51 5.94
N ALA A 325 -13.29 -20.61 6.62
CA ALA A 325 -14.03 -21.85 6.43
C ALA A 325 -15.40 -21.80 7.11
N ILE A 326 -16.34 -22.62 6.63
CA ILE A 326 -17.70 -22.72 7.18
C ILE A 326 -17.71 -23.25 8.63
N ASN A 327 -16.70 -24.04 9.02
CA ASN A 327 -16.46 -24.43 10.42
C ASN A 327 -15.97 -23.29 11.32
N GLY A 328 -15.84 -22.07 10.79
CA GLY A 328 -15.45 -20.87 11.53
C GLY A 328 -13.95 -20.66 11.69
N LYS A 329 -13.10 -21.58 11.23
CA LYS A 329 -11.63 -21.42 11.23
C LYS A 329 -11.18 -20.57 10.06
N TYR A 330 -10.09 -19.82 10.24
CA TYR A 330 -9.43 -19.14 9.12
C TYR A 330 -8.73 -20.14 8.22
N CYS A 331 -8.75 -19.86 6.92
CA CYS A 331 -8.01 -20.63 5.94
C CYS A 331 -6.51 -20.46 6.16
N ARG A 332 -5.72 -21.48 5.84
CA ARG A 332 -4.26 -21.37 5.81
C ARG A 332 -3.84 -20.32 4.79
N ASN A 333 -2.86 -19.50 5.14
CA ASN A 333 -2.46 -18.39 4.27
C ASN A 333 -1.85 -18.85 2.93
N ASN A 334 -1.14 -19.99 2.94
CA ASN A 334 -0.62 -20.61 1.73
C ASN A 334 -1.67 -21.42 0.95
N HIS A 335 -2.92 -21.43 1.41
CA HIS A 335 -4.05 -22.11 0.76
C HIS A 335 -5.37 -21.39 1.09
N ALA A 336 -5.43 -20.10 0.79
CA ALA A 336 -6.62 -19.28 1.00
C ALA A 336 -7.82 -19.77 0.19
N CYS A 337 -9.01 -19.27 0.47
CA CYS A 337 -10.22 -19.78 -0.17
C CYS A 337 -10.23 -19.58 -1.70
N ALA A 338 -10.22 -20.70 -2.45
CA ALA A 338 -10.36 -20.72 -3.91
C ALA A 338 -10.84 -22.11 -4.40
N THR A 339 -11.06 -22.24 -5.71
CA THR A 339 -11.49 -23.49 -6.34
C THR A 339 -10.37 -24.50 -6.49
N TYR A 340 -9.13 -24.08 -6.81
CA TYR A 340 -7.99 -24.96 -7.05
C TYR A 340 -8.32 -26.10 -8.05
N GLY A 341 -9.09 -25.79 -9.09
CA GLY A 341 -9.56 -26.77 -10.08
C GLY A 341 -10.74 -27.64 -9.63
N SER A 342 -11.26 -27.43 -8.43
CA SER A 342 -12.48 -28.06 -7.93
C SER A 342 -13.73 -27.30 -8.38
N GLY A 343 -14.90 -27.94 -8.32
CA GLY A 343 -16.18 -27.29 -8.62
C GLY A 343 -16.74 -26.42 -7.48
N TYR A 344 -15.98 -26.20 -6.41
CA TYR A 344 -16.39 -25.47 -5.21
C TYR A 344 -15.18 -24.80 -4.56
N MET A 345 -15.40 -23.75 -3.78
CA MET A 345 -14.34 -23.07 -3.04
C MET A 345 -14.04 -23.80 -1.73
N TRP A 346 -12.77 -24.08 -1.48
CA TRP A 346 -12.30 -24.75 -0.27
C TRP A 346 -10.93 -24.24 0.18
N CYS A 347 -10.57 -24.54 1.41
CA CYS A 347 -9.26 -24.25 1.96
C CYS A 347 -8.85 -25.25 3.03
N TYR A 348 -7.54 -25.37 3.28
CA TYR A 348 -7.06 -26.07 4.46
C TYR A 348 -7.27 -25.21 5.71
N THR A 349 -7.79 -25.82 6.78
CA THR A 349 -8.07 -25.16 8.07
C THR A 349 -7.06 -25.53 9.15
N ASP A 350 -6.18 -26.49 8.87
CA ASP A 350 -5.06 -26.86 9.75
C ASP A 350 -3.90 -27.54 8.99
N LYS A 351 -2.86 -27.89 9.75
CA LYS A 351 -1.60 -28.45 9.23
C LYS A 351 -1.71 -29.93 8.89
N GLN A 352 -2.70 -30.64 9.45
CA GLN A 352 -2.94 -32.05 9.16
C GLN A 352 -3.57 -32.25 7.78
N GLY A 353 -3.94 -31.16 7.11
CA GLY A 353 -4.59 -31.21 5.80
C GLY A 353 -6.10 -31.35 5.90
N ASN A 354 -6.69 -31.06 7.07
CA ASN A 354 -8.15 -30.98 7.14
C ASN A 354 -8.60 -29.75 6.36
N TYR A 355 -9.52 -29.97 5.42
CA TYR A 355 -10.09 -28.93 4.59
C TYR A 355 -11.56 -28.72 4.91
N ASP A 356 -12.08 -27.58 4.49
CA ASP A 356 -13.50 -27.30 4.53
C ASP A 356 -13.89 -26.33 3.40
N TYR A 357 -15.19 -26.22 3.15
CA TYR A 357 -15.74 -25.18 2.30
C TYR A 357 -15.50 -23.82 2.94
N CYS A 358 -15.33 -22.79 2.11
CA CYS A 358 -14.89 -21.50 2.58
C CYS A 358 -15.54 -20.34 1.82
N CYS A 359 -15.40 -19.15 2.41
CA CYS A 359 -15.77 -17.88 1.84
C CYS A 359 -14.52 -17.03 1.67
N THR A 360 -14.50 -16.20 0.63
CA THR A 360 -13.34 -15.39 0.24
C THR A 360 -12.96 -14.31 1.26
N SER A 361 -13.88 -13.95 2.17
CA SER A 361 -13.67 -12.94 3.20
C SER A 361 -14.47 -13.27 4.47
N ASP A 362 -13.96 -12.83 5.61
CA ASP A 362 -14.62 -12.86 6.92
C ASP A 362 -15.49 -11.61 7.13
N ASP A 363 -16.47 -11.41 6.25
CA ASP A 363 -17.46 -10.34 6.35
C ASP A 363 -18.91 -10.86 6.36
N CYS A 364 -19.87 -9.94 6.48
CA CYS A 364 -21.29 -10.26 6.59
C CYS A 364 -21.98 -10.52 5.25
N TYR A 365 -21.27 -10.44 4.14
CA TYR A 365 -21.83 -10.50 2.80
C TYR A 365 -21.09 -11.48 1.90
N SER A 366 -20.20 -12.31 2.43
CA SER A 366 -19.43 -13.27 1.65
C SER A 366 -20.10 -14.64 1.65
N ALA A 367 -20.51 -15.08 0.46
CA ALA A 367 -21.07 -16.40 0.21
C ALA A 367 -20.00 -17.42 -0.22
N GLN A 368 -20.30 -18.70 -0.04
CA GLN A 368 -19.39 -19.83 -0.28
C GLN A 368 -19.02 -20.03 -1.76
N ASN A 369 -19.88 -19.64 -2.69
CA ASN A 369 -19.64 -19.60 -4.13
C ASN A 369 -18.83 -18.36 -4.59
N GLY A 370 -18.35 -17.54 -3.66
CA GLY A 370 -17.59 -16.32 -3.95
C GLY A 370 -18.44 -15.13 -4.39
N GLN A 371 -19.77 -15.26 -4.41
CA GLN A 371 -20.68 -14.14 -4.65
C GLN A 371 -20.88 -13.29 -3.39
N THR A 372 -21.44 -12.10 -3.60
CA THR A 372 -21.81 -11.20 -2.52
C THR A 372 -23.28 -11.36 -2.18
N CYS A 373 -23.58 -11.57 -0.90
CA CYS A 373 -24.95 -11.58 -0.40
C CYS A 373 -25.67 -10.26 -0.68
N ARG A 374 -26.99 -10.31 -0.83
CA ARG A 374 -27.83 -9.11 -0.94
C ARG A 374 -27.59 -8.18 0.26
N SER A 375 -27.60 -6.88 -0.01
CA SER A 375 -27.40 -5.85 1.02
C SER A 375 -28.43 -5.92 2.16
N ASN A 376 -29.66 -6.34 1.87
CA ASN A 376 -30.75 -6.51 2.83
C ASN A 376 -30.85 -7.94 3.42
N HIS A 377 -29.97 -8.86 3.03
CA HIS A 377 -29.99 -10.25 3.50
C HIS A 377 -28.56 -10.73 3.80
N LYS A 378 -27.94 -10.10 4.80
CA LYS A 378 -26.61 -10.46 5.31
C LYS A 378 -26.56 -11.91 5.77
N CYS A 379 -25.36 -12.46 5.83
CA CYS A 379 -25.11 -13.80 6.36
C CYS A 379 -25.67 -13.97 7.78
N GLY A 380 -26.53 -14.98 7.95
CA GLY A 380 -27.21 -15.24 9.20
C GLY A 380 -27.86 -16.62 9.20
N TYR A 381 -28.44 -16.99 10.34
CA TYR A 381 -29.15 -18.26 10.46
C TYR A 381 -30.51 -18.23 9.75
N HIS A 382 -31.22 -17.09 9.77
CA HIS A 382 -32.54 -16.92 9.13
C HIS A 382 -33.47 -18.13 9.38
N ASP A 383 -33.62 -18.48 10.65
CA ASP A 383 -34.42 -19.61 11.14
C ASP A 383 -33.95 -21.01 10.67
N LYS A 384 -32.69 -21.12 10.20
CA LYS A 384 -31.99 -22.38 9.91
C LYS A 384 -30.92 -22.68 10.95
N ASN A 385 -30.37 -23.90 10.91
CA ASN A 385 -29.23 -24.33 11.72
C ASN A 385 -27.87 -24.11 11.03
N TYR A 386 -27.86 -23.52 9.84
CA TYR A 386 -26.67 -23.15 9.08
C TYR A 386 -26.70 -21.67 8.71
N LEU A 387 -25.52 -21.10 8.46
CA LEU A 387 -25.39 -19.72 8.01
C LEU A 387 -25.59 -19.65 6.50
N TRP A 388 -26.43 -18.75 6.02
CA TRP A 388 -26.69 -18.57 4.60
C TRP A 388 -27.17 -17.15 4.27
N CYS A 389 -27.23 -16.84 2.98
CA CYS A 389 -27.80 -15.61 2.45
C CYS A 389 -28.35 -15.79 1.03
N TYR A 390 -29.20 -14.86 0.57
CA TYR A 390 -29.50 -14.71 -0.85
C TYR A 390 -28.39 -13.94 -1.57
N THR A 391 -28.06 -14.34 -2.80
CA THR A 391 -26.95 -13.76 -3.59
C THR A 391 -27.42 -12.87 -4.75
N ASP A 392 -28.65 -13.04 -5.25
CA ASP A 392 -29.28 -12.21 -6.28
C ASP A 392 -30.77 -12.08 -6.04
N TYR A 393 -31.51 -11.25 -6.79
CA TYR A 393 -32.95 -10.99 -6.60
C TYR A 393 -33.91 -12.11 -7.06
N ASP A 394 -33.39 -13.17 -7.67
CA ASP A 394 -34.18 -14.34 -8.13
C ASP A 394 -34.25 -15.43 -7.06
N ASP A 395 -33.98 -15.04 -5.81
CA ASP A 395 -33.92 -15.89 -4.62
C ASP A 395 -32.91 -17.06 -4.72
N ASN A 396 -31.85 -16.91 -5.53
CA ASN A 396 -30.69 -17.78 -5.42
C ASN A 396 -29.97 -17.51 -4.10
N TRP A 397 -29.55 -18.58 -3.43
CA TRP A 397 -28.96 -18.53 -2.10
C TRP A 397 -27.73 -19.40 -2.00
N ASP A 398 -26.90 -19.11 -1.00
CA ASP A 398 -25.73 -19.92 -0.69
C ASP A 398 -25.32 -19.81 0.78
N TYR A 399 -24.45 -20.73 1.20
CA TYR A 399 -23.89 -20.80 2.54
C TYR A 399 -22.94 -19.64 2.83
N CYS A 400 -22.83 -19.33 4.11
CA CYS A 400 -21.97 -18.28 4.64
C CYS A 400 -21.00 -18.81 5.68
N CYS A 401 -19.90 -18.09 5.90
CA CYS A 401 -18.83 -18.48 6.83
C CYS A 401 -18.77 -17.61 8.10
N LYS A 402 -19.61 -16.56 8.17
CA LYS A 402 -19.69 -15.63 9.31
C LYS A 402 -21.13 -15.36 9.70
N SER A 403 -21.42 -15.43 10.99
CA SER A 403 -22.70 -15.00 11.53
C SER A 403 -22.68 -13.50 11.79
N CYS A 404 -23.64 -12.78 11.23
CA CYS A 404 -23.82 -11.36 11.46
C CYS A 404 -25.23 -11.11 11.99
N GLN A 405 -25.37 -11.19 13.32
CA GLN A 405 -26.61 -10.84 14.03
C GLN A 405 -27.03 -9.40 13.72
#